data_AF-X1GYT9-F1
#
_entry.id   AF-X1GYT9-F1
#
_cell.length_a   1.000
_cell.length_b   1.000
_cell.length_c   1.000
_cell.angle_alpha   90.00
_cell.angle_beta   90.00
_cell.angle_gamma   90.00
#
_symmetry.space_group_name_H-M   'P 1'
#
loop_
_entity.id
_entity.type
_entity.pdbx_description
1 polymer ?
#
loop_
_entity_poly.entity_id
_entity_poly.type
_entity_poly.pdbx_seq_one_letter_code
_entity_poly.pdbx_strand_id
1 'polypeptide(L)'
;HFKTEVRALLGKISLPVSKQTAKEVRISEERSLRYGRGLSKKVDFVIEVDGKNEFGVEVNFYTVSGSKPTEIKRSYGNIRQGLLSVGTDLIWITDGKGYKEMRKSLRDAYVILPNIYNLNQAKEYLAEDLIDLFCSEGG
;
A
#
# COMPACT_ATOMS: atom_id res chain seq x y z
N HIS A 1 -0.40 -4.00 17.68
CA HIS A 1 -0.89 -2.61 17.79
C HIS A 1 -0.89 -1.91 16.44
N PHE A 2 0.26 -1.79 15.75
CA PHE A 2 0.36 -1.01 14.52
C PHE A 2 -0.54 -1.48 13.36
N LYS A 3 -0.58 -2.79 13.05
CA LYS A 3 -1.51 -3.35 12.05
C LYS A 3 -2.98 -3.04 12.35
N THR A 4 -3.37 -3.02 13.62
CA THR A 4 -4.72 -2.67 14.07
C THR A 4 -5.03 -1.19 13.80
N GLU A 5 -4.06 -0.29 13.98
CA GLU A 5 -4.23 1.14 13.65
C GLU A 5 -4.40 1.35 12.15
N VAL A 6 -3.62 0.64 11.32
CA VAL A 6 -3.77 0.68 9.87
C VAL A 6 -5.13 0.13 9.45
N ARG A 7 -5.58 -0.99 10.01
CA ARG A 7 -6.93 -1.52 9.77
C ARG A 7 -8.01 -0.50 10.10
N ALA A 8 -7.91 0.15 11.26
CA ALA A 8 -8.87 1.16 11.70
C ALA A 8 -8.87 2.38 10.77
N LEU A 9 -7.71 2.81 10.28
CA LEU A 9 -7.58 3.86 9.28
C LEU A 9 -8.25 3.45 7.97
N LEU A 10 -7.88 2.30 7.43
CA LEU A 10 -8.43 1.76 6.18
C LEU A 10 -9.97 1.68 6.24
N GLY A 11 -10.53 1.17 7.34
CA GLY A 11 -11.97 1.13 7.55
C GLY A 11 -12.64 2.50 7.68
N LYS A 12 -11.92 3.53 8.14
CA LYS A 12 -12.44 4.91 8.20
C LYS A 12 -12.49 5.57 6.83
N ILE A 13 -11.52 5.27 5.96
CA ILE A 13 -11.43 5.91 4.64
C ILE A 13 -12.25 5.19 3.56
N SER A 14 -12.58 3.90 3.73
CA SER A 14 -13.33 3.13 2.72
C SER A 14 -14.68 3.77 2.37
N LEU A 15 -15.44 4.19 3.37
CA LEU A 15 -16.76 4.79 3.19
C LEU A 15 -16.72 6.14 2.46
N PRO A 16 -15.92 7.14 2.87
CA PRO A 16 -15.85 8.42 2.16
C PRO A 16 -15.26 8.28 0.75
N VAL A 17 -14.29 7.38 0.53
CA VAL A 17 -13.76 7.10 -0.82
C VAL A 17 -14.87 6.52 -1.69
N SER A 18 -15.55 5.46 -1.24
CA SER A 18 -16.65 4.83 -1.98
C SER A 18 -17.76 5.82 -2.35
N LYS A 19 -18.14 6.70 -1.43
CA LYS A 19 -19.16 7.72 -1.68
C LYS A 19 -18.74 8.76 -2.72
N GLN A 20 -17.50 9.22 -2.67
CA GLN A 20 -17.03 10.30 -3.55
C GLN A 20 -16.70 9.81 -4.95
N THR A 21 -16.24 8.57 -5.07
CA THR A 21 -15.91 7.97 -6.37
C THR A 21 -17.08 7.25 -7.01
N ALA A 22 -18.18 7.07 -6.28
CA ALA A 22 -19.33 6.23 -6.64
C ALA A 22 -18.94 4.76 -6.97
N LYS A 23 -17.79 4.28 -6.47
CA LYS A 23 -17.31 2.91 -6.61
C LYS A 23 -17.53 2.11 -5.34
N GLU A 24 -17.76 0.80 -5.44
CA GLU A 24 -17.82 -0.07 -4.26
C GLU A 24 -16.41 -0.33 -3.73
N VAL A 25 -16.06 0.23 -2.57
CA VAL A 25 -14.74 0.00 -1.94
C VAL A 25 -14.87 -0.98 -0.78
N ARG A 26 -14.17 -2.11 -0.87
CA ARG A 26 -14.14 -3.16 0.15
C ARG A 26 -12.71 -3.39 0.63
N ILE A 27 -12.56 -3.68 1.92
CA ILE A 27 -11.25 -3.93 2.50
C ILE A 27 -11.24 -5.31 3.13
N SER A 28 -10.30 -6.14 2.69
CA SER A 28 -10.13 -7.53 3.10
C SER A 28 -8.78 -7.69 3.79
N GLU A 29 -8.73 -8.45 4.89
CA GLU A 29 -7.48 -8.74 5.62
C GLU A 29 -6.79 -9.97 5.04
N GLU A 30 -5.45 -9.96 5.04
CA GLU A 30 -4.56 -11.10 4.77
C GLU A 30 -4.91 -11.90 3.51
N ARG A 31 -4.61 -11.35 2.34
CA ARG A 31 -4.86 -12.01 1.05
C ARG A 31 -3.57 -12.35 0.32
N SER A 32 -3.59 -13.45 -0.41
CA SER A 32 -2.51 -13.80 -1.35
C SER A 32 -2.87 -13.32 -2.74
N LEU A 33 -2.15 -12.31 -3.22
CA LEU A 33 -2.24 -11.80 -4.58
C LEU A 33 -1.31 -12.61 -5.48
N ARG A 34 -1.87 -13.27 -6.50
CA ARG A 34 -1.07 -14.01 -7.48
C ARG A 34 -0.61 -13.04 -8.56
N TYR A 35 0.68 -13.08 -8.87
CA TYR A 35 1.25 -12.30 -9.97
C TYR A 35 2.09 -13.23 -10.84
N GLY A 36 1.87 -13.24 -12.15
CA GLY A 36 2.61 -14.13 -13.05
C GLY A 36 2.47 -15.63 -12.76
N ARG A 37 3.38 -16.43 -13.34
CA ARG A 37 3.31 -17.90 -13.29
C ARG A 37 3.95 -18.45 -12.02
N GLY A 38 3.12 -18.82 -11.04
CA GLY A 38 3.56 -19.46 -9.80
C GLY A 38 4.11 -18.51 -8.74
N LEU A 39 4.04 -17.20 -8.94
CA LEU A 39 4.42 -16.22 -7.93
C LEU A 39 3.16 -15.68 -7.22
N SER A 40 3.28 -15.50 -5.92
CA SER A 40 2.25 -14.89 -5.10
C SER A 40 2.88 -14.02 -4.02
N LYS A 41 2.19 -12.93 -3.69
CA LYS A 41 2.55 -12.04 -2.60
C LYS A 41 1.41 -12.07 -1.61
N LYS A 42 1.69 -12.53 -0.39
CA LYS A 42 0.80 -12.32 0.75
C LYS A 42 0.93 -10.85 1.16
N VAL A 43 -0.20 -10.17 1.26
CA VAL A 43 -0.32 -8.78 1.74
C VAL A 43 -1.15 -8.73 3.00
N ASP A 44 -0.96 -7.69 3.83
CA ASP A 44 -1.69 -7.53 5.08
C ASP A 44 -3.15 -7.14 4.86
N PHE A 45 -3.43 -6.31 3.87
CA PHE A 45 -4.78 -5.94 3.47
C PHE A 45 -4.89 -5.85 1.95
N VAL A 46 -6.10 -5.95 1.43
CA VAL A 46 -6.42 -5.67 0.03
C VAL A 46 -7.56 -4.68 -0.01
N ILE A 47 -7.41 -3.66 -0.87
CA ILE A 47 -8.46 -2.73 -1.23
C ILE A 47 -9.05 -3.23 -2.54
N GLU A 48 -10.29 -3.65 -2.47
CA GLU A 48 -11.09 -4.07 -3.60
C GLU A 48 -11.98 -2.91 -4.04
N VAL A 49 -12.02 -2.67 -5.35
CA VAL A 49 -12.90 -1.65 -5.94
C VAL A 49 -13.70 -2.28 -7.06
N ASP A 50 -15.02 -2.19 -6.98
CA ASP A 50 -15.97 -2.80 -7.92
C ASP A 50 -15.66 -4.29 -8.17
N GLY A 51 -15.29 -5.00 -7.10
CA GLY A 51 -14.96 -6.44 -7.13
C GLY A 51 -13.57 -6.80 -7.68
N LYS A 52 -12.71 -5.82 -7.99
CA LYS A 52 -11.33 -6.03 -8.44
C LYS A 52 -10.33 -5.69 -7.33
N ASN A 53 -9.25 -6.46 -7.22
CA ASN A 53 -8.16 -6.18 -6.28
C ASN A 53 -7.30 -5.03 -6.84
N GLU A 54 -7.65 -3.78 -6.54
CA GLU A 54 -6.89 -2.62 -7.04
C GLU A 54 -5.57 -2.44 -6.28
N PHE A 55 -5.58 -2.60 -4.95
CA PHE A 55 -4.38 -2.38 -4.13
C PHE A 55 -4.14 -3.50 -3.12
N GLY A 56 -2.90 -3.95 -3.01
CA GLY A 56 -2.39 -4.68 -1.85
C GLY A 56 -1.70 -3.73 -0.88
N VAL A 57 -2.09 -3.76 0.40
CA VAL A 57 -1.47 -2.94 1.45
C VAL A 57 -0.59 -3.81 2.32
N GLU A 58 0.67 -3.40 2.49
CA GLU A 58 1.64 -4.02 3.39
C GLU A 58 1.95 -3.08 4.55
N VAL A 59 1.93 -3.63 5.76
CA VAL A 59 2.23 -2.89 6.97
C VAL A 59 3.62 -3.26 7.44
N ASN A 60 4.56 -2.34 7.29
CA ASN A 60 5.95 -2.57 7.66
C ASN A 60 6.33 -1.78 8.92
N PHE A 61 6.83 -2.49 9.93
CA PHE A 61 7.21 -1.92 11.22
C PHE A 61 8.73 -1.93 11.34
N TYR A 62 9.35 -0.75 11.33
CA TYR A 62 10.81 -0.64 11.41
C TYR A 62 11.21 -0.45 12.87
N THR A 63 11.36 -1.54 13.63
CA THR A 63 11.76 -1.48 15.05
C THR A 63 13.20 -1.85 15.38
N VAL A 64 14.01 -2.30 14.42
CA VAL A 64 15.36 -2.78 14.75
C VAL A 64 16.39 -2.41 13.67
N SER A 65 17.54 -1.92 14.14
CA SER A 65 18.77 -1.72 13.38
C SER A 65 19.26 -3.05 12.79
N GLY A 66 18.87 -3.34 11.55
CA GLY A 66 19.33 -4.51 10.82
C GLY A 66 19.39 -4.25 9.32
N SER A 67 20.61 -4.16 8.79
CA SER A 67 20.97 -4.18 7.36
C SER A 67 20.04 -5.15 6.59
N LYS A 68 19.34 -4.84 5.50
CA LYS A 68 19.73 -4.06 4.33
C LYS A 68 18.48 -3.46 3.64
N PRO A 69 18.28 -2.14 3.68
CA PRO A 69 17.19 -1.50 2.91
C PRO A 69 17.30 -1.69 1.39
N THR A 70 18.48 -1.99 0.84
CA THR A 70 18.71 -2.14 -0.61
C THR A 70 18.17 -3.44 -1.22
N GLU A 71 18.27 -4.57 -0.50
CA GLU A 71 17.76 -5.87 -0.96
C GLU A 71 16.22 -5.88 -0.98
N ILE A 72 15.62 -5.22 0.01
CA ILE A 72 14.18 -4.98 0.11
C ILE A 72 13.71 -4.18 -1.13
N LYS A 73 14.29 -3.01 -1.42
CA LYS A 73 13.85 -2.15 -2.53
C LYS A 73 13.75 -2.86 -3.88
N ARG A 74 14.76 -3.66 -4.25
CA ARG A 74 14.77 -4.35 -5.55
C ARG A 74 13.73 -5.46 -5.61
N SER A 75 13.58 -6.23 -4.53
CA SER A 75 12.56 -7.28 -4.45
C SER A 75 11.15 -6.70 -4.53
N TYR A 76 10.88 -5.61 -3.80
CA TYR A 76 9.57 -4.95 -3.82
C TYR A 76 9.26 -4.24 -5.14
N GLY A 77 10.26 -3.66 -5.82
CA GLY A 77 10.09 -3.13 -7.17
C GLY A 77 9.63 -4.21 -8.16
N ASN A 78 10.27 -5.38 -8.13
CA ASN A 78 9.88 -6.52 -8.98
C ASN A 78 8.49 -7.06 -8.63
N ILE A 79 8.16 -7.17 -7.34
CA ILE A 79 6.83 -7.62 -6.88
C ILE A 79 5.76 -6.63 -7.34
N ARG A 80 5.99 -5.33 -7.14
CA ARG A 80 5.07 -4.27 -7.59
C ARG A 80 4.86 -4.35 -9.09
N GLN A 81 5.92 -4.44 -9.88
CA GLN A 81 5.82 -4.60 -11.34
C GLN A 81 5.03 -5.86 -11.73
N GLY A 82 5.24 -6.97 -11.03
CA GLY A 82 4.46 -8.19 -11.23
C GLY A 82 2.96 -8.02 -10.89
N LEU A 83 2.65 -7.33 -9.79
CA LEU A 83 1.28 -7.03 -9.40
C LEU A 83 0.63 -6.05 -10.40
N LEU A 84 1.34 -5.01 -10.83
CA LEU A 84 0.86 -4.06 -11.83
C LEU A 84 0.54 -4.76 -13.15
N SER A 85 1.32 -5.77 -13.54
CA SER A 85 1.04 -6.61 -14.71
C SER A 85 -0.27 -7.39 -14.60
N VAL A 86 -0.84 -7.57 -13.41
CA VAL A 86 -2.15 -8.20 -13.20
C VAL A 86 -3.23 -7.20 -12.78
N GLY A 87 -2.95 -5.90 -12.87
CA GLY A 87 -3.89 -4.82 -12.55
C GLY A 87 -4.03 -4.54 -11.05
N THR A 88 -3.03 -4.85 -10.24
CA THR A 88 -3.01 -4.54 -8.80
C THR A 88 -1.77 -3.74 -8.47
N ASP A 89 -1.88 -2.62 -7.76
CA ASP A 89 -0.72 -1.91 -7.24
C ASP A 89 -0.46 -2.25 -5.76
N LEU A 90 0.71 -1.87 -5.24
CA LEU A 90 1.11 -2.12 -3.87
C LEU A 90 1.26 -0.79 -3.11
N ILE A 91 0.60 -0.70 -1.96
CA ILE A 91 0.69 0.41 -1.01
C ILE A 91 1.46 -0.04 0.22
N TRP A 92 2.36 0.80 0.69
CA TRP A 92 3.22 0.52 1.83
C TRP A 92 2.94 1.50 2.96
N ILE A 93 2.57 0.99 4.12
CA ILE A 93 2.30 1.81 5.30
C ILE A 93 3.32 1.49 6.40
N THR A 94 4.07 2.50 6.81
CA THR A 94 5.12 2.41 7.84
C THR A 94 4.79 3.23 9.09
N ASP A 95 5.25 2.78 10.26
CA ASP A 95 5.01 3.47 11.54
C ASP A 95 5.78 4.78 11.69
N GLY A 96 6.77 5.01 10.82
CA GLY A 96 7.52 6.27 10.78
C GLY A 96 8.55 6.46 11.91
N LYS A 97 8.61 5.62 12.97
CA LYS A 97 9.62 5.81 14.03
C LYS A 97 11.03 5.50 13.55
N GLY A 98 11.21 4.45 12.76
CA GLY A 98 12.47 4.16 12.06
C GLY A 98 12.78 5.09 10.88
N TYR A 99 11.86 6.01 10.51
CA TYR A 99 11.99 6.88 9.34
C TYR A 99 13.19 7.84 9.45
N LYS A 100 13.47 8.38 10.64
CA LYS A 100 14.60 9.29 10.86
C LYS A 100 15.92 8.63 10.52
N GLU A 101 16.10 7.37 10.92
CA GLU A 101 17.32 6.60 10.68
C GLU A 101 17.38 6.05 9.24
N MET A 102 16.22 5.77 8.63
CA MET A 102 16.13 5.17 7.30
C MET A 102 15.87 6.17 6.16
N ARG A 103 15.85 7.49 6.44
CA ARG A 103 15.46 8.55 5.50
C ARG A 103 16.22 8.50 4.17
N LYS A 104 17.52 8.17 4.19
CA LYS A 104 18.32 8.04 2.96
C LYS A 104 17.84 6.87 2.11
N SER A 105 17.56 5.74 2.75
CA SER A 105 17.08 4.55 2.07
C SER A 105 15.64 4.69 1.57
N LEU A 106 14.77 5.32 2.35
CA LEU A 106 13.39 5.56 1.93
C LEU A 106 13.33 6.50 0.72
N ARG A 107 14.21 7.50 0.63
CA ARG A 107 14.28 8.35 -0.58
C ARG A 107 14.50 7.55 -1.87
N ASP A 108 15.45 6.61 -1.91
CA ASP A 108 15.59 5.76 -3.09
C ASP A 108 14.39 4.82 -3.28
N ALA A 109 13.73 4.42 -2.18
CA ALA A 109 12.53 3.58 -2.26
C ALA A 109 11.35 4.36 -2.86
N TYR A 110 11.18 5.64 -2.54
CA TYR A 110 10.16 6.53 -3.11
C TYR A 110 10.30 6.67 -4.63
N VAL A 111 11.52 6.61 -5.17
CA VAL A 111 11.77 6.62 -6.62
C VAL A 111 11.21 5.36 -7.30
N ILE A 112 11.14 4.24 -6.58
CA ILE A 112 10.73 2.93 -7.13
C ILE A 112 9.27 2.58 -6.77
N LEU A 113 8.83 3.03 -5.60
CA LEU A 113 7.53 2.81 -4.99
C LEU A 113 6.97 4.17 -4.53
N PRO A 114 6.20 4.86 -5.38
CA PRO A 114 5.60 6.15 -5.01
C PRO A 114 4.56 6.00 -3.89
N ASN A 115 3.90 4.85 -3.80
CA ASN A 115 2.80 4.58 -2.85
C ASN A 115 3.29 4.18 -1.44
N ILE A 116 4.31 4.87 -0.91
CA ILE A 116 4.80 4.67 0.46
C ILE A 116 4.30 5.79 1.38
N TYR A 117 3.57 5.42 2.41
CA TYR A 117 3.03 6.34 3.40
C TYR A 117 3.56 5.98 4.79
N ASN A 118 3.96 6.98 5.57
CA ASN A 118 3.99 6.77 7.02
C ASN A 118 2.57 6.85 7.59
N LEU A 119 2.35 6.38 8.83
CA LEU A 119 1.02 6.34 9.44
C LEU A 119 0.33 7.71 9.47
N ASN A 120 1.07 8.80 9.68
CA ASN A 120 0.50 10.14 9.69
C ASN A 120 0.12 10.58 8.27
N GLN A 121 1.01 10.38 7.29
CA GLN A 121 0.70 10.64 5.89
C GLN A 121 -0.50 9.82 5.40
N ALA A 122 -0.59 8.54 5.79
CA ALA A 122 -1.72 7.70 5.42
C ALA A 122 -3.04 8.19 6.04
N LYS A 123 -2.98 8.79 7.24
CA LYS A 123 -4.17 9.38 7.88
C LYS A 123 -4.63 10.64 7.18
N GLU A 124 -3.68 11.45 6.69
CA GLU A 124 -3.98 12.74 6.07
C GLU A 124 -4.30 12.61 4.58
N TYR A 125 -3.48 11.91 3.80
CA TYR A 125 -3.49 11.98 2.33
C TYR A 125 -4.09 10.76 1.63
N LEU A 126 -4.00 9.55 2.23
CA LEU A 126 -4.38 8.31 1.54
C LEU A 126 -5.82 8.31 1.01
N ALA A 127 -6.76 8.90 1.75
CA ALA A 127 -8.14 8.99 1.31
C ALA A 127 -8.28 9.85 0.04
N GLU A 128 -7.64 11.03 0.03
CA GLU A 128 -7.67 11.97 -1.08
C GLU A 128 -6.95 11.41 -2.30
N ASP A 129 -5.76 10.81 -2.12
CA ASP A 129 -5.01 10.13 -3.18
C ASP A 129 -5.85 9.03 -3.86
N LEU A 130 -6.55 8.20 -3.07
CA LEU A 130 -7.41 7.15 -3.63
C LEU A 130 -8.60 7.74 -4.40
N ILE A 131 -9.22 8.82 -3.90
CA ILE A 131 -10.33 9.47 -4.59
C ILE A 131 -9.86 10.06 -5.92
N ASP A 132 -8.76 10.81 -5.92
CA ASP A 132 -8.19 11.43 -7.10
C ASP A 132 -7.83 10.37 -8.15
N LEU A 133 -7.19 9.29 -7.72
CA LEU A 133 -6.81 8.18 -8.59
C LEU A 133 -8.04 7.53 -9.24
N PHE A 134 -9.07 7.22 -8.46
CA PHE A 134 -10.28 6.57 -8.98
C PHE A 134 -11.15 7.47 -9.84
N CYS A 135 -11.12 8.78 -9.62
CA CYS A 135 -11.80 9.76 -10.45
C CYS A 135 -11.04 10.04 -11.75
N SER A 136 -9.70 10.04 -11.72
CA SER A 136 -8.86 10.30 -12.90
C SER A 136 -8.88 9.15 -13.92
N GLU A 137 -9.08 7.91 -13.49
CA GLU A 137 -9.22 6.74 -14.36
C GLU A 137 -10.54 6.71 -15.17
N GLY A 138 -11.41 7.71 -15.00
CA GLY A 138 -12.70 7.85 -15.70
C GLY A 138 -12.73 8.85 -16.86
N GLY A 139 -11.57 9.35 -17.31
CA GLY A 139 -11.42 10.33 -18.40
C GLY A 139 -11.14 9.72 -19.77
#